data_AF-A0A838VI52-F1
#
_entry.id   AF-A0A838VI52-F1
#
_cell.length_a   1.000
_cell.length_b   1.000
_cell.length_c   1.000
_cell.angle_alpha   90.00
_cell.angle_beta   90.00
_cell.angle_gamma   90.00
#
_symmetry.space_group_name_H-M   'P 1'
#
loop_
_entity.id
_entity.type
_entity.pdbx_description
1 polymer ?
#
loop_
_entity_poly.entity_id
_entity_poly.type
_entity_poly.pdbx_seq_one_letter_code
_entity_poly.pdbx_strand_id
1 'polypeptide(L)'
;NPIHKIDVDMPLVYDPIHLRIWAKFAARNNASLAMYRQSMRNALRAEGHQVKIVDNAVEQEKIVKLRQAFIASDREDLETRMNLVGEIISLQKEFIARSAKDKLIRQQIARIKRQEEISTAIKVAQATAINRREYEYLLAKRSLTETERNQVNKYILQQRYGVEVTSELKLQDDKGYYFQLLNHYYLTHESEYFHLRDRQEWNQQMFWGEGQVFLPDLKTYTLKVEAFRALGVLQFLEPLREFQETDPDLILLKSTALRYSKHIKRALGVGIIGEREKDRVAAIKVLSRVLTQFGLKLKLLKQKPDPDVVKTYTIDPKNLNDGRQTIFKLWHERDALILETAKITESNVSRIHTEPILLG
;
A
#
# COMPACT_ATOMS: atom_id res chain seq x y z
N ASN A 1 4.24 39.05 -13.45
CA ASN A 1 4.17 38.12 -12.30
C ASN A 1 4.88 36.82 -12.67
N PRO A 2 6.04 36.49 -12.11
CA PRO A 2 6.92 35.42 -12.61
C PRO A 2 6.44 33.98 -12.29
N ILE A 3 5.26 33.84 -11.68
CA ILE A 3 4.67 32.57 -11.26
C ILE A 3 3.98 31.82 -12.43
N HIS A 4 3.83 32.43 -13.60
CA HIS A 4 3.21 31.79 -14.78
C HIS A 4 4.16 30.93 -15.62
N LYS A 5 5.43 30.78 -15.24
CA LYS A 5 6.46 30.06 -16.03
C LYS A 5 6.97 28.76 -15.38
N ILE A 6 6.18 28.12 -14.53
CA ILE A 6 6.43 26.73 -14.16
C ILE A 6 5.50 25.89 -15.04
N ASP A 7 5.91 25.73 -16.31
CA ASP A 7 5.28 24.78 -17.21
C ASP A 7 5.83 23.40 -16.85
N VAL A 8 4.98 22.59 -16.24
CA VAL A 8 5.23 21.17 -16.12
C VAL A 8 4.80 20.62 -17.46
N ASP A 9 5.74 20.16 -18.30
CA ASP A 9 5.47 19.58 -19.62
C ASP A 9 4.50 18.39 -19.49
N MET A 10 3.21 18.70 -19.47
CA MET A 10 2.11 17.76 -19.55
C MET A 10 1.72 17.63 -21.01
N PRO A 11 1.38 16.43 -21.49
CA PRO A 11 0.97 16.24 -22.88
C PRO A 11 -0.15 17.23 -23.23
N LEU A 12 0.01 17.89 -24.39
CA LEU A 12 -0.68 19.08 -24.91
C LEU A 12 -2.24 19.04 -24.94
N VAL A 13 -2.84 17.96 -24.47
CA VAL A 13 -4.25 17.59 -24.70
C VAL A 13 -5.16 17.95 -23.52
N TYR A 14 -4.63 18.28 -22.35
CA TYR A 14 -5.45 18.58 -21.17
C TYR A 14 -5.17 19.97 -20.60
N ASP A 15 -6.20 20.81 -20.47
CA ASP A 15 -6.12 22.02 -19.64
C ASP A 15 -6.12 21.59 -18.16
N PRO A 16 -5.02 21.77 -17.42
CA PRO A 16 -4.84 21.18 -16.10
C PRO A 16 -5.50 22.05 -15.01
N ILE A 17 -6.63 22.72 -15.26
CA ILE A 17 -7.31 23.55 -14.25
C ILE A 17 -7.56 22.73 -12.97
N HIS A 18 -8.06 21.50 -13.11
CA HIS A 18 -8.31 20.61 -11.99
C HIS A 18 -7.02 20.17 -11.28
N LEU A 19 -5.95 19.82 -12.00
CA LEU A 19 -4.64 19.47 -11.42
C LEU A 19 -3.98 20.67 -10.74
N ARG A 20 -4.12 21.87 -11.31
CA ARG A 20 -3.63 23.12 -10.73
C ARG A 20 -4.39 23.48 -9.46
N ILE A 21 -5.71 23.28 -9.45
CA ILE A 21 -6.55 23.45 -8.26
C ILE A 21 -6.14 22.42 -7.19
N TRP A 22 -6.01 21.14 -7.56
CA TRP A 22 -5.54 20.10 -6.65
C TRP A 22 -4.16 20.44 -6.06
N ALA A 23 -3.22 20.88 -6.89
CA ALA A 23 -1.88 21.29 -6.45
C ALA A 23 -1.94 22.49 -5.48
N LYS A 24 -2.80 23.48 -5.74
CA LYS A 24 -3.04 24.60 -4.81
C LYS A 24 -3.62 24.12 -3.47
N PHE A 25 -4.60 23.20 -3.50
CA PHE A 25 -5.15 22.60 -2.27
C PHE A 25 -4.11 21.78 -1.52
N ALA A 26 -3.31 20.98 -2.21
CA ALA A 26 -2.21 20.22 -1.62
C ALA A 26 -1.16 21.15 -0.98
N ALA A 27 -0.76 22.21 -1.68
CA ALA A 27 0.15 23.22 -1.15
C ALA A 27 -0.44 23.93 0.08
N ARG A 28 -1.72 24.30 0.05
CA ARG A 28 -2.44 24.88 1.19
C ARG A 28 -2.48 23.91 2.39
N ASN A 29 -2.79 22.64 2.17
CA ASN A 29 -2.79 21.63 3.23
C ASN A 29 -1.40 21.46 3.84
N ASN A 30 -0.36 21.41 3.01
CA ASN A 30 1.02 21.34 3.48
C ASN A 30 1.40 22.59 4.31
N ALA A 31 1.00 23.78 3.84
CA ALA A 31 1.19 25.03 4.58
C ALA A 31 0.41 25.03 5.90
N SER A 32 -0.85 24.55 5.92
CA SER A 32 -1.64 24.48 7.15
C SER A 32 -1.05 23.48 8.16
N LEU A 33 -0.45 22.37 7.71
CA LEU A 33 0.31 21.46 8.58
C LEU A 33 1.54 22.15 9.20
N ALA A 34 2.25 22.98 8.43
CA ALA A 34 3.37 23.76 8.95
C ALA A 34 2.90 24.80 9.98
N MET A 35 1.81 25.52 9.68
CA MET A 35 1.18 26.47 10.61
C MET A 35 0.63 25.79 11.86
N TYR A 36 0.04 24.59 11.74
CA TYR A 36 -0.47 23.82 12.88
C TYR A 36 0.64 23.48 13.87
N ARG A 37 1.81 23.04 13.39
CA ARG A 37 2.97 22.82 14.27
C ARG A 37 3.36 24.10 15.01
N GLN A 38 3.32 25.24 14.34
CA GLN A 38 3.62 26.52 14.98
C GLN A 38 2.55 26.93 16.00
N SER A 39 1.27 26.74 15.67
CA SER A 39 0.15 26.98 16.57
C SER A 39 0.24 26.12 17.83
N MET A 40 0.52 24.82 17.70
CA MET A 40 0.72 23.92 18.83
C MET A 40 1.88 24.36 19.73
N ARG A 41 3.00 24.80 19.15
CA ARG A 41 4.13 25.35 19.93
C ARG A 41 3.72 26.60 20.71
N ASN A 42 2.96 27.50 20.08
CA ASN A 42 2.50 28.72 20.69
C ASN A 42 1.51 28.43 21.83
N ALA A 43 0.55 27.51 21.61
CA ALA A 43 -0.41 27.09 22.61
C ALA A 43 0.29 26.48 23.84
N LEU A 44 1.22 25.55 23.63
CA LEU A 44 2.02 24.96 24.72
C LEU A 44 2.79 26.02 25.51
N ARG A 45 3.37 27.03 24.84
CA ARG A 45 4.04 28.15 25.53
C ARG A 45 3.06 29.01 26.32
N ALA A 46 1.87 29.27 25.77
CA ALA A 46 0.82 30.05 26.43
C ALA A 46 0.26 29.34 27.68
N GLU A 47 0.20 28.01 27.66
CA GLU A 47 -0.13 27.16 28.82
C GLU A 47 1.00 27.09 29.87
N GLY A 48 2.12 27.81 29.65
CA GLY A 48 3.26 27.88 30.57
C GLY A 48 4.27 26.75 30.39
N HIS A 49 4.16 25.92 29.36
CA HIS A 49 5.14 24.86 29.09
C HIS A 49 6.41 25.40 28.44
N GLN A 50 7.58 24.94 28.92
CA GLN A 50 8.86 25.22 28.29
C GLN A 50 9.07 24.33 27.05
N VAL A 51 8.89 24.90 25.86
CA VAL A 51 9.07 24.18 24.59
C VAL A 51 10.48 24.39 24.05
N LYS A 52 11.34 23.36 24.15
CA LYS A 52 12.66 23.30 23.48
C LYS A 52 12.54 22.56 22.15
N ILE A 53 12.95 23.20 21.05
CA ILE A 53 13.06 22.54 19.74
C ILE A 53 14.41 21.85 19.73
N VAL A 54 14.39 20.52 19.72
CA VAL A 54 15.60 19.71 19.62
C VAL A 54 15.73 19.24 18.17
N ASP A 55 16.81 19.67 17.52
CA ASP A 55 17.26 19.05 16.28
C ASP A 55 18.25 17.95 16.64
N ASN A 56 17.88 16.70 16.37
CA ASN A 56 18.73 15.54 16.66
C ASN A 56 20.08 15.63 15.91
N ALA A 57 20.14 16.32 14.77
CA ALA A 57 21.39 16.51 14.03
C ALA A 57 22.36 17.43 14.79
N VAL A 58 21.86 18.53 15.36
CA VAL A 58 22.67 19.52 16.08
C VAL A 58 23.26 18.94 17.36
N GLU A 59 22.53 18.09 18.08
CA GLU A 59 23.06 17.45 19.29
C GLU A 59 24.04 16.32 19.01
N GLN A 60 23.85 15.56 17.93
CA GLN A 60 24.87 14.60 17.47
C GLN A 60 26.16 15.32 17.07
N GLU A 61 26.03 16.48 16.42
CA GLU A 61 27.16 17.33 16.07
C GLU A 61 27.90 17.84 17.32
N LYS A 62 27.20 18.17 18.42
CA LYS A 62 27.82 18.54 19.70
C LYS A 62 28.68 17.43 20.28
N ILE A 63 28.19 16.19 20.30
CA ILE A 63 28.97 15.03 20.80
C ILE A 63 30.21 14.82 19.91
N VAL A 64 30.07 14.96 18.59
CA VAL A 64 31.21 14.87 17.66
C VAL A 64 32.23 15.96 17.93
N LYS A 65 31.79 17.22 18.12
CA LYS A 65 32.67 18.35 18.45
C LYS A 65 33.38 18.18 19.78
N LEU A 66 32.70 17.70 20.82
CA LEU A 66 33.32 17.43 22.13
C LEU A 66 34.36 16.31 22.04
N ARG A 67 34.11 15.27 21.25
CA ARG A 67 35.10 14.21 20.98
C ARG A 67 36.31 14.74 20.20
N GLN A 68 36.08 15.61 19.22
CA GLN A 68 37.16 16.28 18.49
C GLN A 68 37.99 17.20 19.40
N ALA A 69 37.33 17.97 20.27
CA ALA A 69 38.00 18.82 21.27
C ALA A 69 38.83 17.98 22.26
N PHE A 70 38.35 16.82 22.69
CA PHE A 70 39.12 15.88 23.53
C PHE A 70 40.33 15.28 22.82
N ILE A 71 40.25 15.05 21.51
CA ILE A 71 41.38 14.58 20.70
C ILE A 71 42.40 15.70 20.49
N ALA A 72 41.94 16.94 20.33
CA ALA A 72 42.78 18.11 20.10
C ALA A 72 43.39 18.74 21.37
N SER A 73 42.87 18.41 22.55
CA SER A 73 43.40 18.94 23.82
C SER A 73 44.76 18.33 24.15
N ASP A 74 45.60 19.12 24.82
CA ASP A 74 46.92 18.67 25.24
C ASP A 74 46.83 17.49 26.23
N ARG A 75 47.83 16.60 26.21
CA ARG A 75 47.85 15.38 27.03
C ARG A 75 48.19 15.68 28.50
N GLU A 76 48.92 16.75 28.75
CA GLU A 76 49.36 17.14 30.10
C GLU A 76 48.30 17.94 30.86
N ASP A 77 47.35 18.56 30.16
CA ASP A 77 46.22 19.26 30.75
C ASP A 77 45.10 18.27 31.13
N LEU A 78 45.33 17.61 32.26
CA LEU A 78 44.41 16.60 32.81
C LEU A 78 43.06 17.19 33.21
N GLU A 79 43.01 18.45 33.64
CA GLU A 79 41.80 19.10 34.12
C GLU A 79 40.80 19.31 32.97
N THR A 80 41.24 19.86 31.84
CA THR A 80 40.36 20.04 30.67
C THR A 80 39.92 18.73 30.06
N ARG A 81 40.79 17.70 30.04
CA ARG A 81 40.42 16.35 29.59
C ARG A 81 39.36 15.71 30.47
N MET A 82 39.48 15.82 31.80
CA MET A 82 38.50 15.29 32.74
C MET A 82 37.14 15.99 32.59
N ASN A 83 37.14 17.31 32.40
CA ASN A 83 35.92 18.09 32.17
C ASN A 83 35.22 17.69 30.85
N LEU A 84 35.97 17.56 29.76
CA LEU A 84 35.43 17.12 28.46
C LEU A 84 34.86 15.70 28.52
N VAL A 85 35.53 14.78 29.21
CA VAL A 85 35.02 13.41 29.42
C VAL A 85 33.73 13.42 30.24
N GLY A 86 33.69 14.21 31.32
CA GLY A 86 32.48 14.39 32.14
C GLY A 86 31.30 14.90 31.31
N GLU A 87 31.52 15.90 30.48
CA GLU A 87 30.49 16.48 29.60
C GLU A 87 30.02 15.46 28.55
N ILE A 88 30.93 14.75 27.88
CA ILE A 88 30.59 13.69 26.92
C ILE A 88 29.73 12.60 27.57
N ILE A 89 30.12 12.12 28.76
CA ILE A 89 29.38 11.07 29.47
C ILE A 89 27.99 11.57 29.88
N SER A 90 27.88 12.81 30.35
CA SER A 90 26.60 13.41 30.75
C SER A 90 25.62 13.48 29.57
N LEU A 91 26.08 14.01 28.42
CA LEU A 91 25.28 14.12 27.20
C LEU A 91 24.88 12.75 26.65
N GLN A 92 25.78 11.76 26.73
CA GLN A 92 25.46 10.39 26.34
C GLN A 92 24.36 9.78 27.23
N LYS A 93 24.44 9.97 28.55
CA LYS A 93 23.41 9.50 29.49
C LYS A 93 22.05 10.16 29.20
N GLU A 94 22.03 11.47 28.98
CA GLU A 94 20.82 12.21 28.61
C GLU A 94 20.20 11.71 27.30
N PHE A 95 21.03 11.47 26.28
CA PHE A 95 20.59 10.96 24.99
C PHE A 95 19.96 9.57 25.11
N ILE A 96 20.60 8.66 25.86
CA ILE A 96 20.07 7.31 26.09
C ILE A 96 18.72 7.39 26.82
N ALA A 97 18.64 8.20 27.88
CA ALA A 97 17.41 8.40 28.64
C ALA A 97 16.27 8.97 27.78
N ARG A 98 16.57 9.96 26.92
CA ARG A 98 15.59 10.52 25.98
C ARG A 98 15.16 9.51 24.92
N SER A 99 16.09 8.81 24.30
CA SER A 99 15.80 7.76 23.31
C SER A 99 14.91 6.66 23.89
N ALA A 100 15.14 6.29 25.15
CA ALA A 100 14.28 5.35 25.89
C ALA A 100 12.86 5.90 26.10
N LYS A 101 12.72 7.17 26.52
CA LYS A 101 11.42 7.85 26.65
C LYS A 101 10.68 7.94 25.31
N ASP A 102 11.37 8.34 24.24
CA ASP A 102 10.80 8.41 22.89
C ASP A 102 10.35 7.04 22.40
N LYS A 103 11.13 5.99 22.68
CA LYS A 103 10.75 4.61 22.36
C LYS A 103 9.48 4.21 23.10
N LEU A 104 9.36 4.54 24.38
CA LEU A 104 8.17 4.28 25.18
C LEU A 104 6.94 5.01 24.63
N ILE A 105 7.07 6.30 24.30
CA ILE A 105 5.98 7.10 23.72
C ILE A 105 5.54 6.50 22.37
N ARG A 106 6.49 6.13 21.51
CA ARG A 106 6.19 5.46 20.23
C ARG A 106 5.43 4.15 20.43
N GLN A 107 5.81 3.35 21.42
CA GLN A 107 5.12 2.11 21.77
C GLN A 107 3.70 2.37 22.28
N GLN A 108 3.51 3.39 23.12
CA GLN A 108 2.18 3.79 23.61
C GLN A 108 1.27 4.27 22.48
N ILE A 109 1.76 5.15 21.59
CA ILE A 109 1.01 5.62 20.42
C ILE A 109 0.61 4.43 19.52
N ALA A 110 1.54 3.50 19.27
CA ALA A 110 1.26 2.32 18.46
C ALA A 110 0.18 1.42 19.11
N ARG A 111 0.20 1.28 20.45
CA ARG A 111 -0.82 0.55 21.20
C ARG A 111 -2.19 1.20 21.09
N ILE A 112 -2.27 2.52 21.29
CA ILE A 112 -3.53 3.27 21.20
C ILE A 112 -4.13 3.14 19.79
N LYS A 113 -3.32 3.37 18.76
CA LYS A 113 -3.75 3.20 17.36
C LYS A 113 -4.30 1.80 17.09
N ARG A 114 -3.61 0.76 17.55
CA ARG A 114 -4.06 -0.62 17.38
C ARG A 114 -5.38 -0.90 18.11
N GLN A 115 -5.57 -0.34 19.30
CA GLN A 115 -6.82 -0.48 20.04
C GLN A 115 -7.98 0.23 19.33
N GLU A 116 -7.73 1.40 18.75
CA GLU A 116 -8.70 2.15 17.95
C GLU A 116 -9.07 1.41 16.65
N GLU A 117 -8.09 0.87 15.93
CA GLU A 117 -8.30 0.01 14.75
C GLU A 117 -9.16 -1.21 15.09
N ILE A 118 -8.89 -1.89 16.21
CA ILE A 118 -9.69 -3.05 16.64
C ILE A 118 -11.11 -2.62 17.02
N SER A 119 -11.26 -1.54 17.79
CA SER A 119 -12.55 -1.01 18.21
C SER A 119 -13.43 -0.62 17.03
N THR A 120 -12.86 0.09 16.06
CA THR A 120 -13.57 0.47 14.82
C THR A 120 -13.93 -0.77 14.00
N ALA A 121 -13.05 -1.76 13.91
CA ALA A 121 -13.35 -3.00 13.21
C ALA A 121 -14.50 -3.80 13.84
N ILE A 122 -14.54 -3.87 15.17
CA ILE A 122 -15.65 -4.50 15.91
C ILE A 122 -16.96 -3.74 15.65
N LYS A 123 -16.95 -2.41 15.73
CA LYS A 123 -18.14 -1.58 15.45
C LYS A 123 -18.68 -1.79 14.03
N VAL A 124 -17.79 -1.92 13.03
CA VAL A 124 -18.19 -2.20 11.64
C VAL A 124 -18.76 -3.61 11.51
N ALA A 125 -18.12 -4.62 12.08
CA ALA A 125 -18.60 -6.00 12.03
C ALA A 125 -19.99 -6.15 12.69
N GLN A 126 -20.21 -5.46 13.82
CA GLN A 126 -21.47 -5.48 14.58
C GLN A 126 -22.55 -4.53 14.03
N ALA A 127 -22.23 -3.67 13.05
CA ALA A 127 -23.20 -2.74 12.48
C ALA A 127 -24.38 -3.49 11.84
N THR A 128 -25.54 -2.85 11.79
CA THR A 128 -26.72 -3.41 11.12
C THR A 128 -26.45 -3.55 9.62
N ALA A 129 -26.80 -4.69 9.04
CA ALA A 129 -26.73 -4.86 7.60
C ALA A 129 -27.79 -3.98 6.94
N ILE A 130 -27.40 -3.25 5.91
CA ILE A 130 -28.27 -2.37 5.13
C ILE A 130 -28.49 -2.95 3.73
N ASN A 131 -29.60 -2.60 3.10
CA ASN A 131 -29.88 -2.99 1.72
C ASN A 131 -29.27 -1.99 0.71
N ARG A 132 -29.37 -2.30 -0.59
CA ARG A 132 -28.84 -1.45 -1.66
C ARG A 132 -29.47 -0.05 -1.68
N ARG A 133 -30.78 0.05 -1.46
CA ARG A 133 -31.51 1.35 -1.49
C ARG A 133 -31.08 2.25 -0.35
N GLU A 134 -30.92 1.67 0.85
CA GLU A 134 -30.40 2.36 2.03
C GLU A 134 -28.96 2.81 1.82
N TYR A 135 -28.12 1.96 1.21
CA TYR A 135 -26.76 2.33 0.85
C TYR A 135 -26.70 3.53 -0.10
N GLU A 136 -27.51 3.53 -1.17
CA GLU A 136 -27.60 4.64 -2.12
C GLU A 136 -28.12 5.93 -1.45
N TYR A 137 -29.11 5.82 -0.57
CA TYR A 137 -29.61 6.94 0.23
C TYR A 137 -28.53 7.54 1.14
N LEU A 138 -27.75 6.69 1.83
CA LEU A 138 -26.66 7.13 2.69
C LEU A 138 -25.52 7.79 1.89
N LEU A 139 -25.21 7.30 0.69
CA LEU A 139 -24.22 7.94 -0.19
C LEU A 139 -24.64 9.34 -0.65
N ALA A 140 -25.94 9.57 -0.86
CA ALA A 140 -26.46 10.88 -1.25
C ALA A 140 -26.44 11.90 -0.09
N LYS A 141 -26.34 11.43 1.16
CA LYS A 141 -26.36 12.30 2.35
C LYS A 141 -25.07 13.09 2.47
N ARG A 142 -25.18 14.41 2.69
CA ARG A 142 -24.03 15.33 2.83
C ARG A 142 -23.06 14.97 3.98
N SER A 143 -23.58 14.40 5.06
CA SER A 143 -22.79 14.00 6.22
C SER A 143 -23.36 12.76 6.89
N LEU A 144 -22.50 11.75 7.07
CA LEU A 144 -22.82 10.50 7.75
C LEU A 144 -22.42 10.57 9.23
N THR A 145 -23.26 10.01 10.11
CA THR A 145 -22.93 9.72 11.51
C THR A 145 -21.95 8.53 11.60
N GLU A 146 -21.33 8.31 12.76
CA GLU A 146 -20.40 7.18 12.93
C GLU A 146 -21.09 5.82 12.70
N THR A 147 -22.33 5.66 13.17
CA THR A 147 -23.12 4.44 12.97
C THR A 147 -23.45 4.21 11.49
N GLU A 148 -23.90 5.26 10.79
CA GLU A 148 -24.16 5.20 9.35
C GLU A 148 -22.90 4.88 8.54
N ARG A 149 -21.74 5.46 8.90
CA ARG A 149 -20.45 5.10 8.27
C ARG A 149 -20.10 3.63 8.47
N ASN A 150 -20.34 3.11 9.67
CA ASN A 150 -20.06 1.71 9.98
C ASN A 150 -20.99 0.77 9.19
N GLN A 151 -22.27 1.12 9.02
CA GLN A 151 -23.22 0.39 8.18
C GLN A 151 -22.78 0.38 6.70
N VAL A 152 -22.42 1.55 6.15
CA VAL A 152 -21.91 1.70 4.79
C VAL A 152 -20.65 0.86 4.57
N ASN A 153 -19.70 0.90 5.52
CA ASN A 153 -18.48 0.09 5.46
C ASN A 153 -18.79 -1.41 5.48
N LYS A 154 -19.70 -1.86 6.36
CA LYS A 154 -20.11 -3.27 6.42
C LYS A 154 -20.72 -3.71 5.09
N TYR A 155 -21.61 -2.90 4.51
CA TYR A 155 -22.21 -3.19 3.20
C TYR A 155 -21.17 -3.32 2.09
N ILE A 156 -20.21 -2.38 2.01
CA ILE A 156 -19.13 -2.43 1.01
C ILE A 156 -18.32 -3.72 1.14
N LEU A 157 -17.98 -4.14 2.36
CA LEU A 157 -17.23 -5.37 2.60
C LEU A 157 -18.03 -6.62 2.22
N GLN A 158 -19.33 -6.65 2.52
CA GLN A 158 -20.21 -7.74 2.08
C GLN A 158 -20.22 -7.85 0.55
N GLN A 159 -20.35 -6.73 -0.18
CA GLN A 159 -20.34 -6.73 -1.65
C GLN A 159 -18.98 -7.14 -2.23
N ARG A 160 -17.87 -6.73 -1.59
CA ARG A 160 -16.52 -7.06 -2.05
C ARG A 160 -16.20 -8.54 -1.88
N TYR A 161 -16.46 -9.10 -0.71
CA TYR A 161 -15.97 -10.43 -0.34
C TYR A 161 -17.03 -11.52 -0.46
N GLY A 162 -18.33 -11.18 -0.44
CA GLY A 162 -19.43 -12.15 -0.50
C GLY A 162 -19.61 -13.01 0.76
N VAL A 163 -18.79 -12.79 1.79
CA VAL A 163 -18.82 -13.53 3.06
C VAL A 163 -19.30 -12.64 4.20
N GLU A 164 -19.58 -13.26 5.35
CA GLU A 164 -19.91 -12.53 6.58
C GLU A 164 -18.74 -11.61 6.99
N VAL A 165 -19.08 -10.37 7.37
CA VAL A 165 -18.08 -9.36 7.74
C VAL A 165 -17.68 -9.54 9.19
N THR A 166 -16.48 -10.06 9.39
CA THR A 166 -15.83 -10.16 10.71
C THR A 166 -14.93 -8.97 10.99
N SER A 167 -14.58 -8.75 12.26
CA SER A 167 -13.59 -7.73 12.65
C SER A 167 -12.23 -7.99 12.03
N GLU A 168 -11.85 -9.26 11.91
CA GLU A 168 -10.58 -9.68 11.30
C GLU A 168 -10.54 -9.31 9.82
N LEU A 169 -11.64 -9.55 9.08
CA LEU A 169 -11.75 -9.19 7.68
C LEU A 169 -11.64 -7.68 7.47
N LYS A 170 -12.28 -6.87 8.33
CA LYS A 170 -12.15 -5.41 8.28
C LYS A 170 -10.70 -4.95 8.46
N LEU A 171 -10.00 -5.50 9.47
CA LEU A 171 -8.60 -5.17 9.74
C LEU A 171 -7.67 -5.61 8.60
N GLN A 172 -8.03 -6.65 7.86
CA GLN A 172 -7.31 -7.10 6.67
C GLN A 172 -7.60 -6.21 5.46
N ASP A 173 -8.87 -5.85 5.20
CA ASP A 173 -9.25 -4.94 4.11
C ASP A 173 -8.52 -3.60 4.22
N ASP A 174 -8.43 -3.04 5.44
CA ASP A 174 -7.69 -1.80 5.72
C ASP A 174 -6.20 -1.88 5.38
N LYS A 175 -5.64 -3.09 5.35
CA LYS A 175 -4.25 -3.36 4.95
C LYS A 175 -4.10 -3.66 3.45
N GLY A 176 -5.17 -3.54 2.67
CA GLY A 176 -5.19 -3.80 1.23
C GLY A 176 -5.43 -5.25 0.84
N TYR A 177 -6.00 -6.07 1.73
CA TYR A 177 -6.24 -7.49 1.48
C TYR A 177 -7.13 -7.76 0.26
N TYR A 178 -8.12 -6.90 0.00
CA TYR A 178 -8.99 -7.04 -1.18
C TYR A 178 -8.20 -7.08 -2.51
N PHE A 179 -7.29 -6.13 -2.70
CA PHE A 179 -6.48 -6.08 -3.94
C PHE A 179 -5.52 -7.26 -4.04
N GLN A 180 -5.00 -7.73 -2.90
CA GLN A 180 -4.13 -8.91 -2.85
C GLN A 180 -4.87 -10.19 -3.29
N LEU A 181 -6.10 -10.38 -2.80
CA LEU A 181 -6.96 -11.47 -3.22
C LEU A 181 -7.35 -11.36 -4.68
N LEU A 182 -7.68 -10.14 -5.15
CA LEU A 182 -8.07 -9.91 -6.52
C LEU A 182 -6.94 -10.25 -7.51
N ASN A 183 -5.70 -9.83 -7.20
CA ASN A 183 -4.52 -10.19 -7.99
C ASN A 183 -4.34 -11.71 -8.04
N HIS A 184 -4.53 -12.40 -6.92
CA HIS A 184 -4.37 -13.85 -6.83
C HIS A 184 -5.45 -14.57 -7.63
N TYR A 185 -6.70 -14.19 -7.43
CA TYR A 185 -7.85 -14.76 -8.11
C TYR A 185 -7.73 -14.61 -9.63
N TYR A 186 -7.46 -13.40 -10.14
CA TYR A 186 -7.32 -13.18 -11.58
C TYR A 186 -6.12 -13.88 -12.20
N LEU A 187 -5.06 -14.13 -11.42
CA LEU A 187 -3.91 -14.88 -11.90
C LEU A 187 -4.21 -16.37 -12.01
N THR A 188 -4.94 -16.97 -11.06
CA THR A 188 -5.15 -18.43 -10.98
C THR A 188 -6.45 -18.92 -11.62
N HIS A 189 -7.50 -18.10 -11.61
CA HIS A 189 -8.81 -18.42 -12.18
C HIS A 189 -8.93 -17.60 -13.47
N GLU A 190 -8.46 -18.17 -14.58
CA GLU A 190 -8.53 -17.56 -15.91
C GLU A 190 -9.99 -17.28 -16.28
N SER A 191 -10.48 -16.09 -15.93
CA SER A 191 -11.85 -15.69 -16.16
C SER A 191 -11.91 -14.58 -17.19
N GLU A 192 -12.67 -14.79 -18.27
CA GLU A 192 -12.97 -13.75 -19.26
C GLU A 192 -13.58 -12.49 -18.62
N TYR A 193 -14.11 -12.62 -17.40
CA TYR A 193 -14.74 -11.55 -16.65
C TYR A 193 -13.81 -10.36 -16.41
N PHE A 194 -12.52 -10.55 -16.12
CA PHE A 194 -11.66 -9.39 -15.88
C PHE A 194 -11.37 -8.60 -17.17
N HIS A 195 -11.38 -9.25 -18.34
CA HIS A 195 -11.33 -8.56 -19.62
C HIS A 195 -12.60 -7.74 -19.88
N LEU A 196 -13.77 -8.31 -19.58
CA LEU A 196 -15.05 -7.58 -19.63
C LEU A 196 -15.02 -6.36 -18.71
N ARG A 197 -14.51 -6.51 -17.49
CA ARG A 197 -14.38 -5.42 -16.52
C ARG A 197 -13.43 -4.32 -17.00
N ASP A 198 -12.25 -4.67 -17.50
CA ASP A 198 -11.30 -3.70 -18.05
C ASP A 198 -11.94 -2.94 -19.25
N ARG A 199 -12.72 -3.63 -20.10
CA ARG A 199 -13.48 -3.02 -21.20
C ARG A 199 -14.56 -2.06 -20.69
N GLN A 200 -15.26 -2.40 -19.61
CA GLN A 200 -16.24 -1.53 -18.97
C GLN A 200 -15.60 -0.27 -18.39
N GLU A 201 -14.46 -0.40 -17.69
CA GLU A 201 -13.70 0.74 -17.18
C GLU A 201 -13.27 1.67 -18.32
N TRP A 202 -12.78 1.12 -19.43
CA TRP A 202 -12.48 1.90 -20.64
C TRP A 202 -13.70 2.66 -21.17
N ASN A 203 -14.83 1.98 -21.35
CA ASN A 203 -16.04 2.59 -21.87
C ASN A 203 -16.59 3.67 -20.94
N GLN A 204 -16.52 3.46 -19.63
CA GLN A 204 -16.96 4.42 -18.62
C GLN A 204 -16.09 5.68 -18.63
N GLN A 205 -14.75 5.54 -18.69
CA GLN A 205 -13.84 6.67 -18.79
C GLN A 205 -14.03 7.44 -20.10
N MET A 206 -14.22 6.74 -21.23
CA MET A 206 -14.56 7.36 -22.52
C MET A 206 -15.86 8.16 -22.44
N PHE A 207 -16.89 7.60 -21.79
CA PHE A 207 -18.19 8.26 -21.63
C PHE A 207 -18.08 9.52 -20.76
N TRP A 208 -17.39 9.44 -19.62
CA TRP A 208 -17.20 10.59 -18.73
C TRP A 208 -16.27 11.65 -19.28
N GLY A 209 -15.29 11.25 -20.10
CA GLY A 209 -14.32 12.15 -20.72
C GLY A 209 -14.71 12.64 -22.11
N GLU A 210 -15.98 12.48 -22.52
CA GLU A 210 -16.50 12.93 -23.83
C GLU A 210 -15.64 12.45 -25.02
N GLY A 211 -15.16 11.21 -24.95
CA GLY A 211 -14.29 10.60 -25.96
C GLY A 211 -12.79 10.75 -25.71
N GLN A 212 -12.38 11.40 -24.61
CA GLN A 212 -10.98 11.48 -24.17
C GLN A 212 -10.76 10.64 -22.92
N VAL A 213 -9.60 9.95 -22.83
CA VAL A 213 -9.22 9.15 -21.65
C VAL A 213 -7.91 9.64 -21.10
N PHE A 214 -7.92 9.94 -19.80
CA PHE A 214 -6.69 10.17 -19.06
C PHE A 214 -6.10 8.83 -18.60
N LEU A 215 -5.09 8.34 -19.34
CA LEU A 215 -4.47 7.02 -19.12
C LEU A 215 -4.06 6.73 -17.66
N PRO A 216 -3.56 7.70 -16.86
CA PRO A 216 -3.19 7.43 -15.47
C PRO A 216 -4.36 7.03 -14.54
N ASP A 217 -5.59 7.43 -14.87
CA ASP A 217 -6.78 7.11 -14.05
C ASP A 217 -7.36 5.72 -14.38
N LEU A 218 -6.93 5.13 -15.50
CA LEU A 218 -7.41 3.85 -15.96
C LEU A 218 -6.93 2.71 -15.04
N LYS A 219 -7.89 1.95 -14.51
CA LYS A 219 -7.63 0.79 -13.65
C LYS A 219 -7.75 -0.50 -14.44
N THR A 220 -6.67 -0.90 -15.12
CA THR A 220 -6.63 -2.19 -15.83
C THR A 220 -6.01 -3.29 -14.98
N TYR A 221 -6.69 -4.44 -14.94
CA TYR A 221 -6.20 -5.65 -14.30
C TYR A 221 -5.43 -6.54 -15.28
N THR A 222 -5.78 -6.53 -16.56
CA THR A 222 -5.14 -7.34 -17.61
C THR A 222 -3.63 -7.10 -17.65
N LEU A 223 -3.19 -5.84 -17.65
CA LEU A 223 -1.76 -5.51 -17.66
C LEU A 223 -1.03 -6.07 -16.43
N LYS A 224 -1.66 -6.06 -15.25
CA LYS A 224 -1.07 -6.58 -14.01
C LYS A 224 -0.95 -8.10 -14.06
N VAL A 225 -2.02 -8.77 -14.47
CA VAL A 225 -2.08 -10.23 -14.56
C VAL A 225 -1.05 -10.73 -15.58
N GLU A 226 -1.00 -10.12 -16.77
CA GLU A 226 0.00 -10.47 -17.79
C GLU A 226 1.44 -10.20 -17.32
N ALA A 227 1.67 -9.12 -16.58
CA ALA A 227 2.98 -8.87 -15.99
C ALA A 227 3.37 -9.95 -14.97
N PHE A 228 2.44 -10.45 -14.16
CA PHE A 228 2.70 -11.58 -13.25
C PHE A 228 2.93 -12.89 -14.01
N ARG A 229 2.20 -13.15 -15.09
CA ARG A 229 2.41 -14.32 -15.96
C ARG A 229 3.79 -14.26 -16.62
N ALA A 230 4.19 -13.12 -17.16
CA ALA A 230 5.51 -12.90 -17.75
C ALA A 230 6.67 -13.03 -16.74
N LEU A 231 6.42 -12.74 -15.46
CA LEU A 231 7.37 -12.99 -14.37
C LEU A 231 7.39 -14.47 -13.91
N GLY A 232 6.56 -15.32 -14.49
CA GLY A 232 6.46 -16.74 -14.13
C GLY A 232 5.84 -16.96 -12.75
N VAL A 233 4.98 -16.08 -12.25
CA VAL A 233 4.52 -16.15 -10.85
C VAL A 233 3.71 -17.40 -10.53
N LEU A 234 3.00 -17.97 -11.52
CA LEU A 234 2.14 -19.14 -11.34
C LEU A 234 2.90 -20.33 -10.72
N GLN A 235 4.10 -20.64 -11.20
CA GLN A 235 4.91 -21.76 -10.70
C GLN A 235 5.34 -21.57 -9.23
N PHE A 236 5.38 -20.34 -8.74
CA PHE A 236 5.74 -20.05 -7.35
C PHE A 236 4.56 -20.18 -6.39
N LEU A 237 3.32 -20.25 -6.90
CA LEU A 237 2.11 -20.40 -6.08
C LEU A 237 1.76 -21.87 -5.80
N GLU A 238 2.54 -22.82 -6.31
CA GLU A 238 2.36 -24.24 -6.06
C GLU A 238 2.44 -24.56 -4.55
N PRO A 239 1.42 -25.24 -3.99
CA PRO A 239 1.43 -25.64 -2.59
C PRO A 239 2.66 -26.49 -2.26
N LEU A 240 3.24 -26.29 -1.08
CA LEU A 240 4.37 -27.07 -0.54
C LEU A 240 5.70 -26.92 -1.32
N ARG A 241 5.77 -26.03 -2.31
CA ARG A 241 7.03 -25.74 -2.99
C ARG A 241 8.07 -25.20 -2.00
N GLU A 242 9.28 -25.75 -2.10
CA GLU A 242 10.46 -25.33 -1.35
C GLU A 242 11.34 -24.43 -2.23
N PHE A 243 11.79 -23.30 -1.69
CA PHE A 243 12.61 -22.32 -2.39
C PHE A 243 13.99 -22.25 -1.78
N GLN A 244 15.00 -22.24 -2.64
CA GLN A 244 16.39 -22.02 -2.28
C GLN A 244 16.95 -20.84 -3.09
N GLU A 245 17.97 -20.15 -2.56
CA GLU A 245 18.56 -19.02 -3.29
C GLU A 245 19.20 -19.44 -4.63
N THR A 246 19.59 -20.70 -4.75
CA THR A 246 20.17 -21.33 -5.94
C THR A 246 19.12 -21.88 -6.92
N ASP A 247 17.82 -21.76 -6.62
CA ASP A 247 16.75 -22.23 -7.50
C ASP A 247 16.82 -21.50 -8.86
N PRO A 248 16.94 -22.22 -9.99
CA PRO A 248 16.98 -21.64 -11.34
C PRO A 248 15.82 -20.67 -11.61
N ASP A 249 14.62 -20.99 -11.12
CA ASP A 249 13.44 -20.15 -11.33
C ASP A 249 13.54 -18.82 -10.58
N LEU A 250 14.14 -18.82 -9.39
CA LEU A 250 14.37 -17.59 -8.62
C LEU A 250 15.47 -16.74 -9.23
N ILE A 251 16.51 -17.37 -9.79
CA ILE A 251 17.56 -16.68 -10.53
C ILE A 251 16.95 -16.02 -11.78
N LEU A 252 16.07 -16.72 -12.50
CA LEU A 252 15.35 -16.18 -13.65
C LEU A 252 14.41 -15.03 -13.27
N LEU A 253 13.65 -15.18 -12.18
CA LEU A 253 12.79 -14.11 -11.65
C LEU A 253 13.62 -12.86 -11.34
N LYS A 254 14.75 -13.03 -10.65
CA LYS A 254 15.66 -11.93 -10.30
C LYS A 254 16.22 -11.24 -11.52
N SER A 255 16.76 -11.99 -12.50
CA SER A 255 17.37 -11.41 -13.69
C SER A 255 16.34 -10.65 -14.54
N THR A 256 15.13 -11.21 -14.70
CA THR A 256 14.01 -10.58 -15.39
C THR A 256 13.55 -9.31 -14.66
N ALA A 257 13.42 -9.37 -13.33
CA ALA A 257 13.03 -8.23 -12.52
C ALA A 257 14.04 -7.08 -12.56
N LEU A 258 15.34 -7.39 -12.63
CA LEU A 258 16.39 -6.39 -12.80
C LEU A 258 16.32 -5.72 -14.18
N ARG A 259 16.25 -6.54 -15.24
CA ARG A 259 16.23 -6.07 -16.63
C ARG A 259 15.03 -5.17 -16.92
N TYR A 260 13.85 -5.54 -16.45
CA TYR A 260 12.59 -4.85 -16.76
C TYR A 260 11.99 -4.06 -15.60
N SER A 261 12.80 -3.70 -14.60
CA SER A 261 12.36 -3.01 -13.37
C SER A 261 11.42 -1.81 -13.59
N LYS A 262 11.67 -0.97 -14.60
CA LYS A 262 10.82 0.19 -14.92
C LYS A 262 9.44 -0.23 -15.46
N HIS A 263 9.39 -1.25 -16.31
CA HIS A 263 8.14 -1.79 -16.86
C HIS A 263 7.31 -2.46 -15.77
N ILE A 264 7.97 -3.23 -14.91
CA ILE A 264 7.35 -3.86 -13.74
C ILE A 264 6.74 -2.81 -12.81
N LYS A 265 7.49 -1.75 -12.50
CA LYS A 265 6.98 -0.64 -11.67
C LYS A 265 5.76 0.02 -12.30
N ARG A 266 5.75 0.20 -13.63
CA ARG A 266 4.62 0.78 -14.36
C ARG A 266 3.40 -0.14 -14.36
N ALA A 267 3.58 -1.43 -14.60
CA ALA A 267 2.49 -2.40 -14.67
C ALA A 267 1.90 -2.69 -13.28
N LEU A 268 2.74 -2.98 -12.29
CA LEU A 268 2.32 -3.42 -10.96
C LEU A 268 2.07 -2.26 -9.98
N GLY A 269 2.54 -1.05 -10.30
CA GLY A 269 2.49 0.11 -9.39
C GLY A 269 3.50 0.06 -8.24
N VAL A 270 4.29 -1.02 -8.15
CA VAL A 270 5.29 -1.23 -7.09
C VAL A 270 6.65 -1.59 -7.69
N GLY A 271 7.72 -1.01 -7.13
CA GLY A 271 9.08 -1.39 -7.50
C GLY A 271 9.51 -2.66 -6.77
N ILE A 272 9.64 -3.78 -7.49
CA ILE A 272 10.13 -5.04 -6.90
C ILE A 272 11.61 -4.91 -6.52
N ILE A 273 12.40 -4.20 -7.32
CA ILE A 273 13.82 -3.93 -7.03
C ILE A 273 14.02 -2.42 -7.04
N GLY A 274 14.55 -1.88 -5.93
CA GLY A 274 14.86 -0.46 -5.81
C GLY A 274 16.09 -0.09 -6.64
N GLU A 275 16.11 1.13 -7.20
CA GLU A 275 17.21 1.59 -8.05
C GLU A 275 18.58 1.54 -7.36
N ARG A 276 18.61 1.75 -6.05
CA ARG A 276 19.82 1.73 -5.21
C ARG A 276 20.21 0.33 -4.71
N GLU A 277 19.38 -0.68 -4.97
CA GLU A 277 19.53 -2.04 -4.42
C GLU A 277 19.83 -3.10 -5.48
N LYS A 278 19.99 -2.70 -6.75
CA LYS A 278 20.08 -3.62 -7.90
C LYS A 278 21.14 -4.73 -7.74
N ASP A 279 22.27 -4.43 -7.09
CA ASP A 279 23.39 -5.37 -6.97
C ASP A 279 23.38 -6.19 -5.66
N ARG A 280 22.49 -5.89 -4.70
CA ARG A 280 22.54 -6.47 -3.34
C ARG A 280 21.29 -7.27 -2.95
N VAL A 281 20.28 -7.33 -3.81
CA VAL A 281 19.02 -8.02 -3.49
C VAL A 281 19.12 -9.50 -3.82
N ALA A 282 18.94 -10.32 -2.80
CA ALA A 282 18.79 -11.78 -2.92
C ALA A 282 17.51 -12.13 -3.71
N ALA A 283 17.54 -13.20 -4.48
CA ALA A 283 16.42 -13.68 -5.29
C ALA A 283 15.20 -14.01 -4.41
N ILE A 284 15.40 -14.58 -3.22
CA ILE A 284 14.34 -14.82 -2.24
C ILE A 284 13.66 -13.51 -1.79
N LYS A 285 14.40 -12.41 -1.69
CA LYS A 285 13.80 -11.09 -1.36
C LYS A 285 12.95 -10.57 -2.52
N VAL A 286 13.35 -10.81 -3.76
CA VAL A 286 12.54 -10.48 -4.95
C VAL A 286 11.23 -11.27 -4.91
N LEU A 287 11.30 -12.59 -4.69
CA LEU A 287 10.11 -13.44 -4.53
C LEU A 287 9.22 -12.97 -3.39
N SER A 288 9.79 -12.67 -2.22
CA SER A 288 9.02 -12.16 -1.08
C SER A 288 8.24 -10.90 -1.45
N ARG A 289 8.85 -9.94 -2.16
CA ARG A 289 8.18 -8.73 -2.64
C ARG A 289 7.06 -9.03 -3.64
N VAL A 290 7.26 -9.99 -4.54
CA VAL A 290 6.19 -10.48 -5.44
C VAL A 290 5.04 -11.06 -4.62
N LEU A 291 5.32 -11.97 -3.68
CA LEU A 291 4.31 -12.65 -2.87
C LEU A 291 3.49 -11.69 -2.00
N THR A 292 4.07 -10.56 -1.55
CA THR A 292 3.29 -9.54 -0.84
C THR A 292 2.16 -8.92 -1.67
N GLN A 293 2.25 -8.96 -3.01
CA GLN A 293 1.16 -8.51 -3.90
C GLN A 293 -0.06 -9.45 -3.86
N PHE A 294 0.10 -10.65 -3.31
CA PHE A 294 -0.94 -11.68 -3.15
C PHE A 294 -1.29 -11.92 -1.67
N GLY A 295 -0.77 -11.09 -0.76
CA GLY A 295 -0.95 -11.24 0.69
C GLY A 295 -0.22 -12.47 1.25
N LEU A 296 0.73 -13.03 0.51
CA LEU A 296 1.50 -14.21 0.89
C LEU A 296 2.85 -13.81 1.49
N LYS A 297 3.40 -14.67 2.35
CA LYS A 297 4.70 -14.48 3.00
C LYS A 297 5.49 -15.77 2.97
N LEU A 298 6.81 -15.63 2.91
CA LEU A 298 7.73 -16.75 3.03
C LEU A 298 8.02 -17.04 4.51
N LYS A 299 8.04 -18.32 4.85
CA LYS A 299 8.48 -18.86 6.13
C LYS A 299 9.73 -19.69 5.91
N LEU A 300 10.72 -19.49 6.79
CA LEU A 300 11.95 -20.30 6.80
C LEU A 300 11.64 -21.68 7.41
N LEU A 301 11.99 -22.76 6.72
CA LEU A 301 11.75 -24.14 7.19
C LEU A 301 12.95 -24.72 7.94
N LYS A 302 14.16 -24.59 7.35
CA LYS A 302 15.37 -25.21 7.88
C LYS A 302 16.50 -24.18 8.00
N GLN A 303 17.08 -24.11 9.20
CA GLN A 303 18.36 -23.50 9.48
C GLN A 303 19.05 -24.42 10.50
N LYS A 304 19.95 -25.30 10.04
CA LYS A 304 20.82 -26.06 10.95
C LYS A 304 22.21 -25.39 10.98
N PRO A 305 22.96 -25.51 12.08
CA PRO A 305 24.21 -24.78 12.33
C PRO A 305 25.40 -25.33 11.51
N ASP A 306 25.15 -25.92 10.35
CA ASP A 306 26.17 -26.48 9.48
C ASP A 306 26.42 -25.48 8.33
N PRO A 307 27.66 -25.02 8.11
CA PRO A 307 27.99 -24.03 7.07
C PRO A 307 27.61 -24.42 5.64
N ASP A 308 27.32 -25.70 5.37
CA ASP A 308 27.12 -26.24 4.01
C ASP A 308 25.64 -26.42 3.60
N VAL A 309 24.68 -26.17 4.51
CA VAL A 309 23.24 -26.38 4.21
C VAL A 309 22.57 -25.09 3.73
N VAL A 310 22.08 -25.12 2.48
CA VAL A 310 21.33 -24.04 1.84
C VAL A 310 20.02 -23.75 2.60
N LYS A 311 19.76 -22.47 2.89
CA LYS A 311 18.51 -22.03 3.55
C LYS A 311 17.32 -22.30 2.65
N THR A 312 16.33 -23.04 3.17
CA THR A 312 15.10 -23.38 2.45
C THR A 312 13.89 -22.63 3.01
N TYR A 313 13.09 -22.06 2.11
CA TYR A 313 11.89 -21.27 2.39
C TYR A 313 10.66 -21.94 1.79
N THR A 314 9.48 -21.68 2.36
CA THR A 314 8.20 -22.06 1.76
C THR A 314 7.16 -20.96 1.97
N ILE A 315 6.04 -20.99 1.27
CA ILE A 315 4.92 -20.08 1.54
C ILE A 315 4.30 -20.45 2.90
N ASP A 316 4.09 -19.44 3.74
CA ASP A 316 3.48 -19.63 5.05
C ASP A 316 2.04 -20.18 4.91
N PRO A 317 1.76 -21.41 5.39
CA PRO A 317 0.44 -22.03 5.26
C PRO A 317 -0.67 -21.19 5.89
N LYS A 318 -0.37 -20.37 6.91
CA LYS A 318 -1.35 -19.51 7.56
C LYS A 318 -1.92 -18.46 6.61
N ASN A 319 -1.11 -17.91 5.71
CA ASN A 319 -1.56 -16.90 4.75
C ASN A 319 -2.14 -17.56 3.50
N LEU A 320 -1.75 -18.80 3.17
CA LEU A 320 -2.35 -19.53 2.06
C LEU A 320 -3.77 -20.02 2.39
N ASN A 321 -4.00 -20.39 3.65
CA ASN A 321 -5.27 -20.91 4.17
C ASN A 321 -6.01 -19.89 5.05
N ASP A 322 -6.00 -18.62 4.67
CA ASP A 322 -6.67 -17.51 5.37
C ASP A 322 -8.17 -17.39 5.02
N GLY A 323 -8.75 -18.42 4.40
CA GLY A 323 -10.13 -18.40 3.90
C GLY A 323 -10.28 -17.85 2.48
N ARG A 324 -9.20 -17.44 1.79
CA ARG A 324 -9.27 -16.96 0.41
C ARG A 324 -9.98 -17.90 -0.57
N GLN A 325 -9.89 -19.21 -0.37
CA GLN A 325 -10.51 -20.19 -1.26
C GLN A 325 -12.04 -20.12 -1.26
N THR A 326 -12.66 -19.84 -0.11
CA THR A 326 -14.12 -19.67 -0.04
C THR A 326 -14.55 -18.41 -0.78
N ILE A 327 -13.79 -17.33 -0.63
CA ILE A 327 -13.99 -16.07 -1.37
C ILE A 327 -13.83 -16.28 -2.87
N PHE A 328 -12.79 -17.02 -3.30
CA PHE A 328 -12.56 -17.30 -4.72
C PHE A 328 -13.70 -18.11 -5.34
N LYS A 329 -14.24 -19.10 -4.62
CA LYS A 329 -15.40 -19.85 -5.08
C LYS A 329 -16.62 -18.94 -5.31
N LEU A 330 -16.92 -18.08 -4.34
CA LEU A 330 -18.04 -17.12 -4.43
C LEU A 330 -17.84 -16.11 -5.57
N TRP A 331 -16.61 -15.61 -5.75
CA TRP A 331 -16.27 -14.74 -6.87
C TRP A 331 -16.42 -15.44 -8.20
N HIS A 332 -15.99 -16.70 -8.30
CA HIS A 332 -16.11 -17.50 -9.51
C HIS A 332 -17.58 -17.70 -9.91
N GLU A 333 -18.43 -18.09 -8.97
CA GLU A 333 -19.88 -18.23 -9.21
C GLU A 333 -20.52 -16.90 -9.65
N ARG A 334 -20.20 -15.80 -8.97
CA ARG A 334 -20.69 -14.47 -9.33
C ARG A 334 -20.24 -14.06 -10.73
N ASP A 335 -18.96 -14.23 -11.04
CA ASP A 335 -18.37 -13.79 -12.30
C ASP A 335 -18.91 -14.64 -13.48
N ALA A 336 -19.14 -15.94 -13.26
CA ALA A 336 -19.79 -16.82 -14.24
C ALA A 336 -21.22 -16.35 -14.58
N LEU A 337 -22.03 -16.00 -13.57
CA LEU A 337 -23.37 -15.45 -13.77
C LEU A 337 -23.34 -14.12 -14.54
N ILE A 338 -22.37 -13.24 -14.25
CA ILE A 338 -22.23 -11.97 -14.98
C ILE A 338 -21.84 -12.22 -16.44
N LEU A 339 -20.96 -13.18 -16.71
CA LEU A 339 -20.59 -13.55 -18.07
C LEU A 339 -21.77 -14.14 -18.85
N GLU A 340 -22.57 -15.01 -18.24
CA GLU A 340 -23.77 -15.57 -18.86
C GLU A 340 -24.79 -14.48 -19.20
N THR A 341 -25.06 -13.58 -18.25
CA THR A 341 -25.99 -12.45 -18.47
C THR A 341 -25.48 -11.47 -19.54
N ALA A 342 -24.17 -11.20 -19.58
CA ALA A 342 -23.56 -10.40 -20.63
C ALA A 342 -23.71 -11.04 -22.01
N LYS A 343 -23.47 -12.35 -22.13
CA LYS A 343 -23.65 -13.13 -23.39
C LYS A 343 -25.11 -13.13 -23.86
N ILE A 344 -26.07 -13.27 -22.95
CA ILE A 344 -27.50 -13.16 -23.25
C ILE A 344 -27.83 -11.73 -23.75
N THR A 345 -27.27 -10.71 -23.13
CA THR A 345 -27.53 -9.31 -23.52
C THR A 345 -26.93 -9.02 -24.90
N GLU A 346 -25.68 -9.42 -25.16
CA GLU A 346 -25.03 -9.25 -26.47
C GLU A 346 -25.77 -10.02 -27.58
N SER A 347 -26.26 -11.23 -27.29
CA SER A 347 -27.07 -12.02 -28.24
C SER A 347 -28.48 -11.43 -28.50
N ASN A 348 -29.08 -10.77 -27.51
CA ASN A 348 -30.36 -10.08 -27.70
C ASN A 348 -30.18 -8.78 -28.49
N VAL A 349 -29.10 -8.02 -28.25
CA VAL A 349 -28.78 -6.81 -29.02
C VAL A 349 -28.43 -7.16 -30.47
N SER A 350 -27.69 -8.25 -30.70
CA SER A 350 -27.41 -8.71 -32.07
C SER A 350 -28.65 -9.23 -32.80
N ARG A 351 -29.61 -9.85 -32.09
CA ARG A 351 -30.93 -10.21 -32.65
C ARG A 351 -31.78 -9.01 -33.05
N ILE A 352 -31.76 -7.93 -32.27
CA ILE A 352 -32.47 -6.68 -32.58
C ILE A 352 -31.84 -5.97 -33.79
N HIS A 353 -30.54 -6.16 -34.04
CA HIS A 353 -29.86 -5.63 -35.24
C HIS A 353 -29.94 -6.54 -36.48
N THR A 354 -30.60 -7.70 -36.40
CA THR A 354 -30.79 -8.63 -37.54
C THR A 354 -32.19 -8.64 -38.14
N GLU A 355 -33.14 -7.85 -37.62
CA GLU A 355 -34.37 -7.59 -38.38
C GLU A 355 -34.12 -6.37 -39.29
N PRO A 356 -34.05 -6.55 -40.61
CA PRO A 356 -34.17 -5.41 -41.50
C PRO A 356 -35.57 -4.87 -41.29
N ILE A 357 -35.67 -3.62 -40.84
CA ILE A 357 -36.89 -2.84 -40.99
C ILE A 357 -37.06 -2.67 -42.51
N LEU A 358 -37.71 -3.65 -43.13
CA LEU A 358 -38.22 -3.59 -44.48
C LEU A 358 -39.73 -3.38 -44.41
N LEU A 359 -40.09 -2.15 -44.79
CA LEU A 359 -41.24 -1.75 -45.60
C LEU A 359 -42.60 -1.55 -44.93
N GLY A 360 -43.13 -0.37 -45.22
CA GLY A 360 -44.47 0.13 -44.97
C GLY A 360 -44.49 1.64 -45.14
#